data_AF-A0AAD8SEU3-F1
#
_entry.id   AF-A0AAD8SEU3-F1
#
_cell.length_a   1.000
_cell.length_b   1.000
_cell.length_c   1.000
_cell.angle_alpha   90.00
_cell.angle_beta   90.00
_cell.angle_gamma   90.00
#
_symmetry.space_group_name_H-M   'P 1'
#
loop_
_entity.id
_entity.type
_entity.pdbx_description
1 polymer ?
#
loop_
_entity_poly.entity_id
_entity_poly.type
_entity_poly.pdbx_seq_one_letter_code
_entity_poly.pdbx_strand_id
1 'polypeptide(L)'
;MAVGQLKRLAALPPAGGHPRLEQYMRLHVSRLLRTDLLAVLFELLRQDHVVLSMKIYGVVRKEIWYRPDMYLYRDMLHMLARNKKIDETRQVWADLKSEDVLFDQHTYGDIVRVFCDAGLIDLAMEFYEDMRSSPEPPLSLPFRVILKGLIPYPALREKIKREFLELFPDMIVYDPPDSLSDIDEEFRF
;
A
#
# COMPACT_ATOMS: atom_id res chain seq x y z
N MET A 1 22.76 12.76 4.31
CA MET A 1 24.09 12.14 4.54
C MET A 1 24.10 10.60 4.48
N ALA A 2 23.01 9.85 4.77
CA ALA A 2 22.99 8.39 4.52
C ALA A 2 22.30 8.01 3.19
N VAL A 3 21.11 8.56 2.89
CA VAL A 3 20.33 8.26 1.68
C VAL A 3 21.14 8.47 0.39
N GLY A 4 21.85 9.59 0.27
CA GLY A 4 22.67 9.88 -0.92
C GLY A 4 23.79 8.87 -1.16
N GLN A 5 24.43 8.39 -0.09
CA GLN A 5 25.49 7.39 -0.20
C GLN A 5 24.92 6.00 -0.52
N LEU A 6 23.78 5.63 0.09
CA LEU A 6 23.07 4.40 -0.23
C LEU A 6 22.70 4.34 -1.72
N LYS A 7 22.13 5.41 -2.25
CA LYS A 7 21.78 5.52 -3.68
C LYS A 7 23.01 5.43 -4.58
N ARG A 8 24.08 6.16 -4.25
CA ARG A 8 25.34 6.11 -5.02
C ARG A 8 25.90 4.69 -5.08
N LEU A 9 25.89 3.97 -3.95
CA LEU A 9 26.39 2.60 -3.89
C LEU A 9 25.47 1.60 -4.59
N ALA A 10 24.16 1.78 -4.49
CA ALA A 10 23.17 0.95 -5.18
C ALA A 10 23.20 1.11 -6.72
N ALA A 11 23.65 2.27 -7.22
CA ALA A 11 23.79 2.52 -8.65
C ALA A 11 25.07 1.92 -9.28
N LEU A 12 25.98 1.35 -8.47
CA LEU A 12 27.20 0.73 -8.97
C LEU A 12 26.92 -0.65 -9.63
N PRO A 13 27.74 -1.06 -10.62
CA PRO A 13 27.59 -2.37 -11.26
C PRO A 13 27.62 -3.54 -10.26
N PRO A 14 26.84 -4.63 -10.48
CA PRO A 14 26.65 -5.68 -9.49
C PRO A 14 27.95 -6.29 -8.95
N ALA A 15 28.95 -6.48 -9.82
CA ALA A 15 30.23 -7.10 -9.50
C ALA A 15 31.07 -6.34 -8.45
N GLY A 16 30.78 -5.04 -8.19
CA GLY A 16 31.48 -4.24 -7.18
C GLY A 16 30.57 -3.38 -6.30
N GLY A 17 29.31 -3.18 -6.69
CA GLY A 17 28.33 -2.36 -5.98
C GLY A 17 27.67 -3.08 -4.81
N HIS A 18 27.25 -4.33 -5.01
CA HIS A 18 26.55 -5.10 -3.99
C HIS A 18 27.38 -5.29 -2.70
N PRO A 19 28.64 -5.76 -2.76
CA PRO A 19 29.46 -5.93 -1.55
C PRO A 19 29.72 -4.60 -0.82
N ARG A 20 29.91 -3.51 -1.56
CA ARG A 20 30.15 -2.18 -0.98
C ARG A 20 28.90 -1.59 -0.33
N LEU A 21 27.73 -1.77 -0.95
CA LEU A 21 26.46 -1.38 -0.38
C LEU A 21 26.19 -2.15 0.92
N GLU A 22 26.37 -3.47 0.90
CA GLU A 22 26.18 -4.32 2.09
C GLU A 22 27.16 -3.96 3.20
N GLN A 23 28.44 -3.73 2.87
CA GLN A 23 29.43 -3.26 3.81
C GLN A 23 29.03 -1.90 4.41
N TYR A 24 28.57 -0.95 3.59
CA TYR A 24 28.11 0.35 4.08
C TYR A 24 26.89 0.24 5.00
N MET A 25 25.91 -0.60 4.64
CA MET A 25 24.76 -0.88 5.49
C MET A 25 25.18 -1.44 6.85
N ARG A 26 26.09 -2.41 6.86
CA ARG A 26 26.58 -3.06 8.08
C ARG A 26 27.41 -2.12 8.97
N LEU A 27 28.18 -1.22 8.38
CA LEU A 27 29.09 -0.34 9.12
C LEU A 27 28.47 0.98 9.54
N HIS A 28 27.47 1.47 8.81
CA HIS A 28 26.92 2.82 9.02
C HIS A 28 25.42 2.82 9.29
N VAL A 29 24.62 2.05 8.54
CA VAL A 29 23.16 2.09 8.67
C VAL A 29 22.67 1.39 9.92
N SER A 30 23.20 0.21 10.24
CA SER A 30 22.83 -0.56 11.45
C SER A 30 23.24 0.11 12.77
N ARG A 31 24.01 1.20 12.70
CA ARG A 31 24.45 1.98 13.86
C ARG A 31 23.68 3.30 14.01
N LEU A 32 22.76 3.57 13.08
CA LEU A 32 21.92 4.77 13.15
C LEU A 32 21.00 4.67 14.37
N LEU A 33 20.75 5.83 14.98
CA LEU A 33 19.74 5.94 16.01
C LEU A 33 18.36 5.68 15.40
N ARG A 34 17.40 5.29 16.24
CA ARG A 34 16.01 5.04 15.84
C ARG A 34 15.44 6.11 14.91
N THR A 35 15.57 7.38 15.29
CA THR A 35 15.03 8.52 14.53
C THR A 35 15.69 8.65 13.16
N ASP A 36 17.00 8.46 13.08
CA ASP A 36 17.76 8.59 11.84
C ASP A 36 17.48 7.42 10.89
N LEU A 37 17.37 6.20 11.41
CA LEU A 37 17.06 5.03 10.59
C LEU A 37 15.64 5.12 10.00
N LEU A 38 14.66 5.53 10.79
CA LEU A 38 13.30 5.77 10.32
C LEU A 38 13.27 6.92 9.30
N ALA A 39 13.99 8.01 9.54
CA ALA A 39 14.10 9.11 8.57
C ALA A 39 14.70 8.66 7.23
N VAL A 40 15.70 7.78 7.26
CA VAL A 40 16.26 7.17 6.04
C VAL A 40 15.21 6.32 5.32
N LEU A 41 14.45 5.49 6.03
CA LEU A 41 13.40 4.66 5.44
C LEU A 41 12.32 5.53 4.80
N PHE A 42 11.76 6.49 5.54
CA PHE A 42 10.68 7.34 5.05
C PHE A 42 11.11 8.21 3.87
N GLU A 43 12.35 8.69 3.85
CA GLU A 43 12.88 9.42 2.69
C GLU A 43 13.03 8.53 1.44
N LEU A 44 13.43 7.26 1.61
CA LEU A 44 13.50 6.30 0.50
C LEU A 44 12.11 5.90 0.00
N LEU A 45 11.14 5.75 0.90
CA LEU A 45 9.73 5.51 0.57
C LEU A 45 9.14 6.68 -0.22
N ARG A 46 9.37 7.92 0.23
CA ARG A 46 8.94 9.14 -0.47
C ARG A 46 9.52 9.25 -1.89
N GLN A 47 10.69 8.65 -2.12
CA GLN A 47 11.38 8.66 -3.41
C GLN A 47 11.12 7.39 -4.23
N ASP A 48 10.23 6.51 -3.78
CA ASP A 48 9.88 5.25 -4.44
C ASP A 48 11.11 4.36 -4.74
N HIS A 49 12.15 4.43 -3.92
CA HIS A 49 13.38 3.66 -4.13
C HIS A 49 13.26 2.22 -3.58
N VAL A 50 12.36 1.43 -4.16
CA VAL A 50 11.95 0.06 -3.75
C VAL A 50 13.09 -0.77 -3.14
N VAL A 51 14.19 -0.97 -3.87
CA VAL A 51 15.28 -1.88 -3.47
C VAL A 51 15.93 -1.43 -2.15
N LEU A 52 16.14 -0.12 -1.98
CA LEU A 52 16.73 0.40 -0.75
C LEU A 52 15.69 0.45 0.36
N SER A 53 14.44 0.81 0.06
CA SER A 53 13.34 0.78 1.05
C SER A 53 13.19 -0.60 1.67
N MET A 54 13.14 -1.66 0.86
CA MET A 54 13.07 -3.05 1.33
C MET A 54 14.29 -3.45 2.18
N LYS A 55 15.49 -3.02 1.77
CA LYS A 55 16.72 -3.24 2.53
C LYS A 55 16.69 -2.56 3.90
N ILE A 56 16.28 -1.29 3.97
CA ILE A 56 16.21 -0.54 5.23
C ILE A 56 15.05 -1.04 6.09
N TYR A 57 13.91 -1.37 5.51
CA TYR A 57 12.78 -2.03 6.19
C TYR A 57 13.24 -3.30 6.91
N GLY A 58 14.01 -4.16 6.23
CA GLY A 58 14.58 -5.36 6.83
C GLY A 58 15.62 -5.09 7.94
N VAL A 59 16.28 -3.92 7.95
CA VAL A 59 17.13 -3.51 9.08
C VAL A 59 16.27 -3.03 10.24
N VAL A 60 15.30 -2.13 9.98
CA VAL A 60 14.37 -1.59 10.98
C VAL A 60 13.68 -2.72 11.75
N ARG A 61 13.17 -3.75 11.08
CA ARG A 61 12.49 -4.89 11.73
C ARG A 61 13.37 -5.74 12.64
N LYS A 62 14.70 -5.67 12.50
CA LYS A 62 15.66 -6.42 13.33
C LYS A 62 16.15 -5.62 14.54
N GLU A 63 15.78 -4.35 14.65
CA GLU A 63 16.21 -3.48 15.74
C GLU A 63 15.47 -3.81 17.05
N ILE A 64 16.16 -3.74 18.18
CA ILE A 64 15.59 -4.07 19.51
C ILE A 64 14.39 -3.18 19.88
N TRP A 65 14.44 -1.92 19.43
CA TRP A 65 13.40 -0.93 19.66
C TRP A 65 12.22 -1.04 18.69
N TYR A 66 12.31 -1.90 17.68
CA TYR A 66 11.26 -2.07 16.68
C TYR A 66 9.95 -2.49 17.35
N ARG A 67 8.88 -1.82 16.97
CA ARG A 67 7.51 -2.20 17.30
C ARG A 67 6.71 -2.15 15.99
N PRO A 68 5.94 -3.20 15.67
CA PRO A 68 5.07 -3.20 14.50
C PRO A 68 4.16 -1.98 14.50
N ASP A 69 4.05 -1.31 13.35
CA ASP A 69 3.32 -0.06 13.19
C ASP A 69 2.47 -0.12 11.93
N MET A 70 1.17 0.10 12.09
CA MET A 70 0.17 0.15 11.01
C MET A 70 0.61 1.10 9.89
N TYR A 71 1.11 2.29 10.26
CA TYR A 71 1.47 3.34 9.30
C TYR A 71 2.70 2.95 8.48
N LEU A 72 3.69 2.30 9.09
CA LEU A 72 4.86 1.78 8.38
C LEU A 72 4.44 0.77 7.30
N TYR A 73 3.57 -0.19 7.65
CA TYR A 73 3.09 -1.18 6.69
C TYR A 73 2.28 -0.55 5.56
N ARG A 74 1.39 0.39 5.88
CA ARG A 74 0.63 1.14 4.87
C ARG A 74 1.56 1.85 3.90
N ASP A 75 2.57 2.56 4.40
CA ASP A 75 3.49 3.33 3.56
C ASP A 75 4.37 2.42 2.69
N MET A 76 4.80 1.27 3.20
CA MET A 76 5.48 0.22 2.43
C MET A 76 4.58 -0.29 1.30
N LEU A 77 3.35 -0.71 1.59
CA LEU A 77 2.41 -1.23 0.60
C LEU A 77 2.05 -0.18 -0.46
N HIS A 78 1.87 1.08 -0.07
CA HIS A 78 1.65 2.19 -1.01
C HIS A 78 2.79 2.34 -2.01
N MET A 79 4.03 2.33 -1.53
CA MET A 79 5.21 2.42 -2.39
C MET A 79 5.30 1.21 -3.33
N LEU A 80 5.04 0.00 -2.83
CA LEU A 80 5.11 -1.23 -3.62
C LEU A 80 4.03 -1.29 -4.71
N ALA A 81 2.81 -0.85 -4.39
CA ALA A 81 1.72 -0.77 -5.35
C ALA A 81 2.03 0.20 -6.49
N ARG A 82 2.50 1.43 -6.18
CA ARG A 82 2.92 2.42 -7.20
C ARG A 82 4.00 1.89 -8.15
N ASN A 83 4.88 1.03 -7.63
CA ASN A 83 5.99 0.43 -8.38
C ASN A 83 5.68 -0.96 -8.96
N LYS A 84 4.44 -1.44 -8.80
CA LYS A 84 3.96 -2.75 -9.26
C LYS A 84 4.81 -3.93 -8.78
N LYS A 85 5.23 -3.88 -7.53
CA LYS A 85 6.11 -4.87 -6.89
C LYS A 85 5.30 -5.92 -6.14
N ILE A 86 4.87 -6.94 -6.89
CA ILE A 86 3.95 -7.98 -6.41
C ILE A 86 4.63 -8.86 -5.36
N ASP A 87 5.82 -9.38 -5.63
CA ASP A 87 6.50 -10.31 -4.72
C ASP A 87 6.83 -9.63 -3.38
N GLU A 88 7.35 -8.40 -3.43
CA GLU A 88 7.62 -7.61 -2.24
C GLU A 88 6.33 -7.22 -1.50
N THR A 89 5.23 -6.97 -2.22
CA THR A 89 3.91 -6.74 -1.60
C THR A 89 3.49 -7.96 -0.79
N ARG A 90 3.61 -9.17 -1.35
CA ARG A 90 3.29 -10.43 -0.67
C ARG A 90 4.13 -10.61 0.58
N GLN A 91 5.42 -10.29 0.50
CA GLN A 91 6.32 -10.34 1.65
C GLN A 91 5.88 -9.38 2.76
N VAL A 92 5.69 -8.09 2.44
CA VAL A 92 5.31 -7.08 3.44
C VAL A 92 3.94 -7.37 4.05
N TRP A 93 2.99 -7.91 3.27
CA TRP A 93 1.69 -8.29 3.78
C TRP A 93 1.75 -9.52 4.68
N ALA A 94 2.56 -10.52 4.35
CA ALA A 94 2.81 -11.66 5.22
C ALA A 94 3.48 -11.23 6.54
N ASP A 95 4.42 -10.29 6.46
CA ASP A 95 5.08 -9.70 7.64
C ASP A 95 4.06 -9.00 8.55
N LEU A 96 3.15 -8.19 7.99
CA LEU A 96 2.04 -7.54 8.72
C LEU A 96 1.19 -8.56 9.48
N LYS A 97 0.78 -9.64 8.80
CA LYS A 97 -0.05 -10.69 9.40
C LYS A 97 0.70 -11.44 10.49
N SER A 98 1.99 -11.73 10.28
CA SER A 98 2.82 -12.43 11.27
C SER A 98 3.11 -11.63 12.53
N GLU A 99 2.98 -10.30 12.44
CA GLU A 99 3.17 -9.36 13.55
C GLU A 99 1.85 -8.93 14.20
N ASP A 100 0.73 -9.58 13.82
CA ASP A 100 -0.63 -9.30 14.31
C ASP A 100 -1.04 -7.82 14.19
N VAL A 101 -0.51 -7.11 13.18
CA VAL A 101 -0.87 -5.72 12.92
C VAL A 101 -2.19 -5.68 12.18
N LEU A 102 -3.19 -5.03 12.78
CA LEU A 102 -4.49 -4.82 12.17
C LEU A 102 -4.53 -3.45 11.48
N PHE A 103 -5.07 -3.44 10.26
CA PHE A 103 -5.48 -2.21 9.60
C PHE A 103 -6.88 -1.83 10.05
N ASP A 104 -7.06 -0.53 10.26
CA ASP A 104 -8.40 0.02 10.37
C ASP A 104 -9.14 -0.01 9.03
N GLN A 105 -10.46 0.09 9.08
CA GLN A 105 -11.30 0.08 7.87
C GLN A 105 -10.89 1.17 6.85
N HIS A 106 -10.43 2.33 7.32
CA HIS A 106 -9.96 3.42 6.45
C HIS A 106 -8.68 3.06 5.70
N THR A 107 -7.71 2.47 6.40
CA THR A 107 -6.44 2.01 5.85
C THR A 107 -6.67 0.93 4.82
N TYR A 108 -7.57 -0.03 5.07
CA TYR A 108 -7.95 -1.00 4.04
C TYR A 108 -8.54 -0.34 2.80
N GLY A 109 -9.47 0.62 2.98
CA GLY A 109 -10.05 1.37 1.85
C GLY A 109 -8.98 2.05 0.98
N ASP A 110 -8.00 2.68 1.62
CA ASP A 110 -6.88 3.32 0.95
C ASP A 110 -5.96 2.31 0.23
N ILE A 111 -5.63 1.19 0.87
CA ILE A 111 -4.81 0.12 0.28
C ILE A 111 -5.50 -0.44 -0.97
N VAL A 112 -6.75 -0.87 -0.85
CA VAL A 112 -7.50 -1.43 -1.99
C VAL A 112 -7.56 -0.43 -3.13
N ARG A 113 -7.81 0.85 -2.83
CA ARG A 113 -7.81 1.93 -3.83
C ARG A 113 -6.48 2.05 -4.56
N VAL A 114 -5.37 2.08 -3.83
CA VAL A 114 -4.04 2.24 -4.40
C VAL A 114 -3.66 1.05 -5.30
N PHE A 115 -4.04 -0.18 -4.94
CA PHE A 115 -3.83 -1.35 -5.80
C PHE A 115 -4.75 -1.34 -7.04
N CYS A 116 -6.01 -0.88 -6.92
CA CYS A 116 -6.89 -0.66 -8.08
C CYS A 116 -6.27 0.36 -9.06
N ASP A 117 -5.81 1.51 -8.55
CA ASP A 117 -5.17 2.57 -9.35
C ASP A 117 -3.86 2.09 -10.02
N ALA A 118 -3.13 1.16 -9.39
CA ALA A 118 -1.95 0.53 -9.97
C ALA A 118 -2.27 -0.53 -11.05
N GLY A 119 -3.53 -0.88 -11.23
CA GLY A 119 -3.99 -1.95 -12.13
C GLY A 119 -3.73 -3.36 -11.59
N LEU A 120 -3.43 -3.50 -10.29
CA LEU A 120 -3.17 -4.76 -9.61
C LEU A 120 -4.46 -5.27 -8.97
N ILE A 121 -5.48 -5.52 -9.80
CA ILE A 121 -6.85 -5.77 -9.34
C ILE A 121 -6.97 -7.03 -8.47
N ASP A 122 -6.21 -8.08 -8.78
CA ASP A 122 -6.24 -9.33 -8.01
C ASP A 122 -5.82 -9.08 -6.56
N LEU A 123 -4.67 -8.41 -6.36
CA LEU A 123 -4.20 -8.01 -5.03
C LEU A 123 -5.18 -7.06 -4.33
N ALA A 124 -5.77 -6.10 -5.05
CA ALA A 124 -6.77 -5.20 -4.49
C ALA A 124 -7.97 -5.97 -3.92
N MET A 125 -8.44 -7.00 -4.63
CA MET A 125 -9.56 -7.82 -4.17
C MET A 125 -9.17 -8.74 -3.01
N GLU A 126 -7.94 -9.24 -2.97
CA GLU A 126 -7.48 -9.98 -1.79
C GLU A 126 -7.43 -9.07 -0.54
N PHE A 127 -6.98 -7.81 -0.66
CA PHE A 127 -7.03 -6.84 0.45
C PHE A 127 -8.46 -6.48 0.84
N TYR A 128 -9.39 -6.43 -0.12
CA TYR A 128 -10.82 -6.22 0.16
C TYR A 128 -11.41 -7.38 0.98
N GLU A 129 -11.09 -8.62 0.65
CA GLU A 129 -11.56 -9.78 1.41
C GLU A 129 -10.93 -9.83 2.83
N ASP A 130 -9.69 -9.37 2.98
CA ASP A 130 -9.03 -9.20 4.28
C ASP A 130 -9.75 -8.12 5.12
N MET A 131 -10.13 -6.99 4.50
CA MET A 131 -10.96 -5.95 5.13
C MET A 131 -12.31 -6.49 5.59
N ARG A 132 -12.97 -7.31 4.76
CA ARG A 132 -14.26 -7.95 5.06
C ARG A 132 -14.17 -8.95 6.20
N SER A 133 -13.01 -9.58 6.36
CA SER A 133 -12.71 -10.54 7.42
C SER A 133 -12.17 -9.88 8.69
N SER A 134 -11.95 -8.55 8.66
CA SER A 134 -11.46 -7.79 9.80
C SER A 134 -12.44 -7.86 10.99
N PRO A 135 -11.94 -7.94 12.24
CA PRO A 135 -12.80 -7.83 13.42
C PRO A 135 -13.41 -6.44 13.60
N GLU A 136 -12.90 -5.43 12.89
CA GLU A 136 -13.46 -4.08 12.96
C GLU A 136 -14.83 -3.98 12.26
N PRO A 137 -15.81 -3.27 12.86
CA PRO A 137 -17.10 -3.04 12.22
C PRO A 137 -16.94 -2.35 10.86
N PRO A 138 -17.66 -2.80 9.81
CA PRO A 138 -17.55 -2.19 8.50
C PRO A 138 -17.95 -0.71 8.54
N LEU A 139 -17.19 0.13 7.84
CA LEU A 139 -17.49 1.56 7.67
C LEU A 139 -17.91 1.85 6.23
N SER A 140 -18.82 2.80 6.04
CA SER A 140 -19.35 3.11 4.71
C SER A 140 -18.35 3.83 3.79
N LEU A 141 -17.47 4.67 4.36
CA LEU A 141 -16.51 5.47 3.59
C LEU A 141 -15.47 4.63 2.82
N PRO A 142 -14.81 3.61 3.41
CA PRO A 142 -13.90 2.71 2.70
C PRO A 142 -14.53 2.06 1.46
N PHE A 143 -15.76 1.57 1.56
CA PHE A 143 -16.46 0.99 0.41
C PHE A 143 -16.66 2.00 -0.71
N ARG A 144 -17.00 3.27 -0.39
CA ARG A 144 -17.13 4.33 -1.42
C ARG A 144 -15.80 4.62 -2.11
N VAL A 145 -14.69 4.61 -1.38
CA VAL A 145 -13.34 4.77 -1.92
C VAL A 145 -12.99 3.63 -2.87
N ILE A 146 -13.31 2.39 -2.47
CA ILE A 146 -13.12 1.18 -3.28
C ILE A 146 -13.98 1.20 -4.55
N LEU A 147 -15.27 1.50 -4.43
CA LEU A 147 -16.20 1.61 -5.56
C LEU A 147 -15.75 2.65 -6.59
N LYS A 148 -15.16 3.76 -6.14
CA LYS A 148 -14.54 4.75 -7.03
C LYS A 148 -13.29 4.19 -7.71
N GLY A 149 -12.52 3.31 -7.05
CA GLY A 149 -11.34 2.66 -7.62
C GLY A 149 -11.70 1.62 -8.67
N LEU A 150 -12.90 1.05 -8.56
CA LEU A 150 -13.42 0.00 -9.43
C LEU A 150 -14.19 0.49 -10.64
N ILE A 151 -14.21 1.80 -10.92
CA ILE A 151 -14.84 2.35 -12.13
C ILE A 151 -14.35 1.62 -13.41
N PRO A 152 -13.05 1.31 -13.59
CA PRO A 152 -12.58 0.54 -14.76
C PRO A 152 -13.00 -0.94 -14.77
N TYR A 153 -13.61 -1.45 -13.68
CA TYR A 153 -13.93 -2.85 -13.45
C TYR A 153 -15.43 -3.02 -13.09
N PRO A 154 -16.36 -2.77 -14.03
CA PRO A 154 -17.79 -2.64 -13.74
C PRO A 154 -18.40 -3.87 -13.07
N ALA A 155 -17.99 -5.08 -13.46
CA ALA A 155 -18.47 -6.32 -12.84
C ALA A 155 -18.10 -6.42 -11.35
N LEU A 156 -16.86 -6.05 -10.99
CA LEU A 156 -16.40 -6.04 -9.60
C LEU A 156 -17.05 -4.90 -8.80
N ARG A 157 -17.17 -3.71 -9.42
CA ARG A 157 -17.84 -2.56 -8.81
C ARG A 157 -19.29 -2.91 -8.43
N GLU A 158 -20.01 -3.55 -9.34
CA GLU A 158 -21.40 -3.92 -9.13
C GLU A 158 -21.55 -5.05 -8.07
N LYS A 159 -20.60 -6.00 -8.02
CA LYS A 159 -20.52 -6.98 -6.92
C LYS A 159 -20.38 -6.27 -5.56
N ILE A 160 -19.39 -5.39 -5.42
CA ILE A 160 -19.09 -4.71 -4.16
C ILE A 160 -20.19 -3.69 -3.78
N LYS A 161 -20.88 -3.12 -4.77
CA LYS A 161 -22.03 -2.24 -4.53
C LYS A 161 -23.18 -2.99 -3.87
N ARG A 162 -23.48 -4.22 -4.31
CA ARG A 162 -24.49 -5.07 -3.65
C ARG A 162 -24.09 -5.40 -2.22
N GLU A 163 -22.85 -5.83 -2.00
CA GLU A 163 -22.33 -6.13 -0.66
C GLU A 163 -22.37 -4.91 0.27
N PHE A 164 -22.08 -3.71 -0.26
CA PHE A 164 -22.23 -2.46 0.48
C PHE A 164 -23.69 -2.22 0.91
N LEU A 165 -24.66 -2.39 0.00
CA LEU A 165 -26.08 -2.17 0.29
C LEU A 165 -26.65 -3.22 1.26
N GLU A 166 -26.11 -4.44 1.27
CA GLU A 166 -26.45 -5.44 2.29
C GLU A 166 -26.01 -5.01 3.69
N LEU A 167 -24.85 -4.35 3.81
CA LEU A 167 -24.32 -3.83 5.08
C LEU A 167 -24.96 -2.50 5.48
N PHE A 168 -25.34 -1.67 4.51
CA PHE A 168 -25.83 -0.31 4.70
C PHE A 168 -27.10 -0.06 3.85
N PRO A 169 -28.24 -0.68 4.20
CA PRO A 169 -29.45 -0.69 3.36
C PRO A 169 -30.07 0.69 3.13
N ASP A 170 -29.88 1.64 4.05
CA ASP A 170 -30.44 3.00 3.95
C ASP A 170 -29.53 3.97 3.18
N MET A 171 -28.36 3.51 2.70
CA MET A 171 -27.39 4.36 2.02
C MET A 171 -27.56 4.31 0.50
N ILE A 172 -27.67 5.48 -0.12
CA ILE A 172 -27.62 5.61 -1.58
C ILE A 172 -26.15 5.71 -2.02
N VAL A 173 -25.72 4.82 -2.89
CA VAL A 173 -24.43 4.92 -3.59
C VAL A 173 -24.64 5.76 -4.84
N TYR A 174 -23.99 6.92 -4.93
CA TYR A 174 -23.99 7.72 -6.15
C TYR A 174 -23.34 6.90 -7.28
N ASP A 175 -24.11 6.68 -8.34
CA ASP A 175 -23.67 6.03 -9.56
C ASP A 175 -23.51 7.11 -10.63
N PRO A 176 -22.29 7.67 -10.82
CA PRO A 176 -22.10 8.63 -11.91
C PRO A 176 -22.40 7.92 -13.23
N PRO A 177 -23.13 8.56 -14.15
CA PRO A 177 -23.43 7.98 -15.45
C PRO A 177 -22.14 7.53 -16.15
N ASP A 178 -22.20 6.36 -16.80
CA ASP A 178 -21.06 5.72 -17.46
C ASP A 178 -20.47 6.58 -18.59
N SER A 179 -21.22 7.57 -19.09
CA SER A 179 -20.77 8.55 -20.07
C SER A 179 -21.52 9.89 -19.97
N LEU A 180 -20.92 10.98 -20.48
CA LEU A 180 -21.61 12.28 -20.66
C LEU A 180 -22.84 12.17 -21.58
N SER A 181 -22.90 11.14 -22.45
CA SER A 181 -24.06 10.87 -23.31
C SER A 181 -25.30 10.39 -22.56
N ASP A 182 -25.14 9.80 -21.37
CA ASP A 182 -26.29 9.34 -20.57
C ASP A 182 -26.95 10.53 -19.83
N ILE A 183 -26.23 11.64 -19.66
CA ILE A 183 -26.76 12.88 -19.07
C ILE A 183 -27.67 13.60 -20.07
N ASP A 184 -27.37 13.54 -21.37
CA ASP A 184 -28.18 14.20 -22.40
C ASP A 184 -29.56 13.54 -22.63
N GLU A 185 -29.75 12.27 -22.22
CA GLU A 185 -31.06 11.61 -22.26
C GLU A 185 -31.95 11.94 -21.06
N GLU A 186 -31.36 12.27 -19.90
CA GLU A 186 -32.09 12.52 -18.65
C GLU A 186 -32.74 13.92 -18.58
N PHE A 187 -32.36 14.85 -19.48
CA PHE A 187 -32.85 16.23 -19.51
C PHE A 187 -33.55 16.64 -20.81
N ARG A 188 -33.97 15.68 -21.65
CA ARG A 188 -34.87 15.97 -22.78
C ARG A 188 -36.31 16.11 -22.28
N PHE A 189 -36.71 17.34 -21.95
CA PHE A 189 -38.10 17.77 -21.82
C PHE A 189 -38.48 18.71 -22.97
#